data_AF-H3NKQ8-F1
#
_entry.id   AF-H3NKQ8-F1
#
_cell.length_a   1.000
_cell.length_b   1.000
_cell.length_c   1.000
_cell.angle_alpha   90.00
_cell.angle_beta   90.00
_cell.angle_gamma   90.00
#
_symmetry.space_group_name_H-M   'P 1'
#
loop_
_entity.id
_entity.type
_entity.pdbx_description
1 polymer ?
#
loop_
_entity_poly.entity_id
_entity_poly.type
_entity_poly.pdbx_seq_one_letter_code
_entity_poly.pdbx_strand_id
1 'polypeptide(L)'
;MVDRSYLRSAAARNYQDRKMAKWMGFFLSEHQAALTQERLDPTDSVRLPQPTVYLWASQALSQGVAIQVTYQVAPTKPHQSFTGVVTDLTSDFILLKALQGQETRYLKLSQVLQMHLAPEATDQSAP
;
A
#
# COMPACT_ATOMS: atom_id res chain seq x y z
N MET A 1 -19.45 -17.09 -28.74
CA MET A 1 -18.26 -17.01 -29.59
C MET A 1 -18.54 -15.94 -30.64
N VAL A 2 -17.78 -14.85 -30.69
CA VAL A 2 -18.05 -13.75 -31.63
C VAL A 2 -17.42 -14.11 -32.98
N ASP A 3 -18.22 -14.13 -34.04
CA ASP A 3 -17.71 -14.30 -35.38
C ASP A 3 -16.99 -13.01 -35.82
N ARG A 4 -15.72 -13.14 -36.21
CA ARG A 4 -14.83 -12.03 -36.62
C ARG A 4 -14.30 -12.21 -38.04
N SER A 5 -14.92 -13.10 -38.80
CA SER A 5 -14.59 -13.40 -40.20
C SER A 5 -14.55 -12.15 -41.10
N TYR A 6 -15.29 -11.10 -40.74
CA TYR A 6 -15.32 -9.81 -41.43
C TYR A 6 -14.03 -8.98 -41.33
N LEU A 7 -13.11 -9.28 -40.40
CA LEU A 7 -11.81 -8.59 -40.32
C LEU A 7 -10.85 -9.10 -41.40
N ARG A 8 -10.23 -8.20 -42.17
CA ARG A 8 -9.39 -8.56 -43.33
C ARG A 8 -8.01 -9.13 -42.94
N SER A 9 -7.49 -8.80 -41.76
CA SER A 9 -6.18 -9.27 -41.28
C SER A 9 -6.32 -10.47 -40.35
N ALA A 10 -5.53 -11.52 -40.61
CA ALA A 10 -5.51 -12.75 -39.79
C ALA A 10 -5.12 -12.47 -38.33
N ALA A 11 -4.24 -11.49 -38.12
CA ALA A 11 -3.82 -11.04 -36.78
C ALA A 11 -4.99 -10.51 -35.95
N ALA A 12 -5.93 -9.75 -36.55
CA ALA A 12 -7.07 -9.20 -35.84
C ALA A 12 -8.16 -10.25 -35.52
N ARG A 13 -8.29 -11.28 -36.38
CA ARG A 13 -9.18 -12.43 -36.14
C ARG A 13 -8.75 -13.25 -34.94
N ASN A 14 -7.43 -13.46 -34.79
CA ASN A 14 -6.84 -14.23 -33.70
C ASN A 14 -6.52 -13.39 -32.46
N TYR A 15 -6.77 -12.07 -32.49
CA TYR A 15 -6.52 -11.19 -31.36
C TYR A 15 -7.53 -11.45 -30.24
N GLN A 16 -7.13 -12.25 -29.27
CA GLN A 16 -7.80 -12.35 -27.98
C GLN A 16 -7.38 -11.15 -27.15
N ASP A 17 -8.31 -10.23 -26.92
CA ASP A 17 -8.13 -9.19 -25.93
C ASP A 17 -7.96 -9.88 -24.57
N ARG A 18 -6.74 -9.93 -24.06
CA ARG A 18 -6.47 -10.33 -22.68
C ARG A 18 -7.02 -9.23 -21.81
N LYS A 19 -8.32 -9.32 -21.54
CA LYS A 19 -9.10 -8.47 -20.63
C LYS A 19 -8.19 -7.91 -19.54
N MET A 20 -8.08 -6.59 -19.48
CA MET A 20 -7.61 -5.86 -18.30
C MET A 20 -6.21 -6.23 -17.75
N ALA A 21 -5.32 -6.84 -18.55
CA ALA A 21 -3.93 -7.05 -18.11
C ALA A 21 -3.01 -5.84 -18.42
N LYS A 22 -3.50 -4.85 -19.18
CA LYS A 22 -2.72 -3.66 -19.57
C LYS A 22 -2.74 -2.53 -18.54
N TRP A 23 -3.65 -2.56 -17.56
CA TRP A 23 -3.79 -1.52 -16.53
C TRP A 23 -3.08 -1.86 -15.20
N MET A 24 -2.40 -2.99 -15.13
CA MET A 24 -1.61 -3.44 -13.96
C MET A 24 -0.10 -3.32 -14.18
N GLY A 25 0.34 -2.67 -15.27
CA GLY A 25 1.72 -2.78 -15.77
C GLY A 25 2.42 -1.46 -16.10
N PHE A 26 1.90 -0.31 -15.69
CA PHE A 26 2.71 0.92 -15.64
C PHE A 26 3.23 1.11 -14.21
N PHE A 27 4.03 0.14 -13.77
CA PHE A 27 5.05 0.45 -12.77
C PHE A 27 6.02 1.36 -13.51
N LEU A 28 6.05 2.65 -13.17
CA LEU A 28 7.20 3.47 -13.51
C LEU A 28 8.38 2.76 -12.88
N SER A 29 9.13 2.03 -13.70
CA SER A 29 10.44 1.54 -13.36
C SER A 29 11.20 2.68 -12.73
N GLU A 30 11.72 2.40 -11.55
CA GLU A 30 12.79 3.08 -10.86
C GLU A 30 13.66 3.92 -11.80
N HIS A 31 13.44 5.23 -11.81
CA HIS A 31 14.54 6.16 -11.99
C HIS A 31 15.08 6.51 -10.61
N GLN A 32 16.05 5.70 -10.21
CA GLN A 32 17.16 6.04 -9.32
C GLN A 32 17.80 7.35 -9.82
N ALA A 33 17.19 8.50 -9.50
CA ALA A 33 17.71 9.81 -9.86
C ALA A 33 17.52 10.80 -8.72
N ALA A 34 18.02 10.42 -7.55
CA ALA A 34 18.56 11.36 -6.56
C ALA A 34 19.06 10.55 -5.36
N LEU A 35 20.25 9.97 -5.49
CA LEU A 35 21.24 10.09 -4.42
C LEU A 35 21.56 11.59 -4.23
N THR A 36 20.57 12.41 -3.90
CA THR A 36 20.86 13.69 -3.28
C THR A 36 21.26 13.29 -1.88
N GLN A 37 22.57 13.31 -1.67
CA GLN A 37 23.21 13.38 -0.37
C GLN A 37 22.69 14.64 0.35
N GLU A 38 21.42 14.66 0.73
CA GLU A 38 21.02 15.41 1.90
C GLU A 38 21.41 14.53 3.06
N ARG A 39 22.54 14.92 3.65
CA ARG A 39 22.90 14.65 5.04
C ARG A 39 21.63 14.82 5.89
N LEU A 40 20.86 13.75 6.02
CA LEU A 40 19.73 13.69 6.94
C LEU A 40 20.34 13.77 8.33
N ASP A 41 20.25 14.95 8.92
CA ASP A 41 20.51 15.10 10.34
C ASP A 41 19.64 14.04 11.07
N PRO A 42 20.18 13.27 12.02
CA PRO A 42 19.45 12.22 12.73
C PRO A 42 18.29 12.74 13.59
N THR A 43 18.04 14.05 13.56
CA THR A 43 16.95 14.75 14.24
C THR A 43 15.75 14.99 13.31
N ASP A 44 15.92 14.89 11.99
CA ASP A 44 14.78 14.96 11.07
C ASP A 44 14.06 13.62 11.09
N SER A 45 13.02 13.54 11.90
CA SER A 45 12.01 12.49 11.85
C SER A 45 11.41 12.48 10.44
N VAL A 46 11.98 11.66 9.54
CA VAL A 46 11.56 11.54 8.14
C VAL A 46 10.12 11.02 8.13
N ARG A 47 9.17 11.96 8.04
CA ARG A 47 7.77 11.66 7.82
C ARG A 47 7.64 11.06 6.43
N LEU A 48 6.99 9.90 6.33
CA LEU A 48 6.61 9.34 5.04
C LEU A 48 5.74 10.37 4.26
N PRO A 49 6.03 10.59 2.96
CA PRO A 49 5.14 11.39 2.12
C PRO A 49 3.74 10.80 2.11
N GLN A 50 2.71 11.64 2.25
CA GLN A 50 1.30 11.23 2.18
C GLN A 50 0.96 10.36 0.95
N PRO A 51 1.43 10.64 -0.28
CA PRO A 51 1.14 9.77 -1.42
C PRO A 51 1.74 8.36 -1.26
N THR A 52 2.89 8.22 -0.60
CA THR A 52 3.51 6.92 -0.32
C THR A 52 2.71 6.14 0.72
N VAL A 53 2.24 6.82 1.77
CA VAL A 53 1.34 6.24 2.80
C VAL A 53 0.06 5.72 2.14
N TYR A 54 -0.56 6.53 1.27
CA TYR A 54 -1.75 6.14 0.53
C TYR A 54 -1.50 4.89 -0.33
N LEU A 55 -0.40 4.89 -1.10
CA LEU A 55 -0.03 3.76 -1.94
C LEU A 55 0.12 2.47 -1.12
N TRP A 56 0.87 2.51 -0.02
CA TRP A 56 1.09 1.33 0.81
C TRP A 56 -0.17 0.85 1.51
N ALA A 57 -1.02 1.77 1.98
CA ALA A 57 -2.32 1.43 2.55
C ALA A 57 -3.25 0.82 1.50
N SER A 58 -3.21 1.31 0.26
CA SER A 58 -4.03 0.78 -0.84
C SER A 58 -3.62 -0.64 -1.23
N GLN A 59 -2.31 -0.90 -1.22
CA GLN A 59 -1.77 -2.23 -1.44
C GLN A 59 -2.18 -3.19 -0.31
N ALA A 60 -2.05 -2.76 0.95
CA ALA A 60 -2.47 -3.55 2.09
C ALA A 60 -3.97 -3.87 2.08
N LEU A 61 -4.82 -2.90 1.73
CA LEU A 61 -6.26 -3.08 1.57
C LEU A 61 -6.58 -4.09 0.46
N SER A 62 -5.92 -3.98 -0.69
CA SER A 62 -6.12 -4.90 -1.82
C SER A 62 -5.66 -6.32 -1.52
N GLN A 63 -4.65 -6.50 -0.65
CA GLN A 63 -4.10 -7.79 -0.28
C GLN A 63 -4.75 -8.39 0.98
N GLY A 64 -5.48 -7.57 1.76
CA GLY A 64 -6.07 -7.98 3.03
C GLY A 64 -5.05 -8.32 4.11
N VAL A 65 -3.82 -7.80 4.01
CA VAL A 65 -2.71 -8.13 4.92
C VAL A 65 -2.65 -7.15 6.08
N ALA A 66 -2.24 -7.63 7.24
CA ALA A 66 -2.00 -6.79 8.40
C ALA A 66 -0.74 -5.94 8.21
N ILE A 67 -0.84 -4.68 8.60
CA ILE A 67 0.26 -3.73 8.58
C ILE A 67 0.47 -3.14 9.97
N GLN A 68 1.73 -2.88 10.30
CA GLN A 68 2.13 -2.13 11.47
C GLN A 68 2.38 -0.68 11.06
N VAL A 69 1.60 0.23 11.63
CA VAL A 69 1.67 1.67 11.36
C VAL A 69 2.21 2.39 12.59
N THR A 70 3.31 3.11 12.42
CA THR A 70 3.83 4.05 13.42
C THR A 70 3.30 5.45 13.10
N TYR A 71 2.63 6.06 14.06
CA TYR A 71 2.03 7.39 13.91
C TYR A 71 2.27 8.24 15.15
N GLN A 72 2.12 9.54 14.96
CA GLN A 72 2.23 10.53 16.03
C GLN A 72 1.02 11.46 15.98
N VAL A 73 0.20 11.42 17.04
CA VAL A 73 -1.04 12.20 17.12
C VAL A 73 -0.74 13.70 17.25
N ALA A 74 0.33 14.06 17.95
CA ALA A 74 0.78 15.44 18.17
C ALA A 74 2.30 15.46 18.40
N PRO A 75 3.01 16.55 18.04
CA PRO A 75 4.48 16.63 18.17
C PRO A 75 4.99 16.42 19.60
N THR A 76 4.15 16.68 20.59
CA THR A 76 4.45 16.49 22.02
C THR A 76 4.15 15.08 22.54
N LYS A 77 3.49 14.23 21.75
CA LYS A 77 3.14 12.86 22.13
C LYS A 77 4.20 11.87 21.62
N PRO A 78 4.45 10.79 22.37
CA PRO A 78 5.34 9.72 21.91
C PRO A 78 4.78 9.06 20.65
N HIS A 79 5.67 8.48 19.85
CA HIS A 79 5.30 7.65 18.72
C HIS A 79 4.49 6.45 19.20
N GLN A 80 3.38 6.17 18.53
CA GLN A 80 2.54 5.02 18.80
C GLN A 80 2.57 4.09 17.60
N SER A 81 2.61 2.79 17.85
CA SER A 81 2.43 1.76 16.83
C SER A 81 1.04 1.14 16.95
N PHE A 82 0.45 0.80 15.81
CA PHE A 82 -0.78 0.02 15.75
C PHE A 82 -0.65 -1.03 14.65
N THR A 83 -0.99 -2.28 14.98
CA THR A 83 -0.95 -3.40 14.03
C THR A 83 -2.37 -3.84 13.73
N GLY A 84 -2.73 -3.85 12.45
CA GLY A 84 -4.08 -4.21 12.03
C GLY A 84 -4.23 -4.29 10.52
N VAL A 85 -5.40 -4.73 10.07
CA VAL A 85 -5.75 -4.83 8.66
C VAL A 85 -6.44 -3.53 8.23
N VAL A 86 -6.07 -3.01 7.06
CA VAL A 86 -6.74 -1.85 6.48
C VAL A 86 -8.14 -2.27 6.04
N THR A 87 -9.17 -1.63 6.59
CA THR A 87 -10.57 -1.90 6.24
C THR A 87 -11.09 -0.86 5.24
N ASP A 88 -10.72 0.41 5.45
CA ASP A 88 -11.09 1.51 4.59
C ASP A 88 -9.92 2.48 4.40
N LEU A 89 -9.86 3.10 3.24
CA LEU A 89 -8.83 4.05 2.83
C LEU A 89 -9.46 5.21 2.07
N THR A 90 -9.13 6.43 2.48
CA THR A 90 -9.50 7.69 1.79
C THR A 90 -8.24 8.52 1.55
N SER A 91 -8.35 9.62 0.80
CA SER A 91 -7.24 10.55 0.54
C SER A 91 -6.69 11.25 1.79
N ASP A 92 -7.45 11.34 2.89
CA ASP A 92 -7.04 12.03 4.12
C ASP A 92 -6.81 11.08 5.31
N PHE A 93 -7.46 9.91 5.33
CA PHE A 93 -7.39 8.97 6.44
C PHE A 93 -7.34 7.50 6.03
N ILE A 94 -6.86 6.68 6.97
CA ILE A 94 -6.84 5.22 6.92
C ILE A 94 -7.59 4.67 8.13
N LEU A 95 -8.39 3.62 7.91
CA LEU A 95 -9.11 2.91 8.96
C LEU A 95 -8.52 1.51 9.11
N LEU A 96 -7.96 1.25 10.29
CA LEU A 96 -7.31 0.00 10.61
C LEU A 96 -8.12 -0.75 11.64
N LYS A 97 -8.31 -2.05 11.44
CA LYS A 97 -8.95 -2.93 12.42
C LYS A 97 -7.90 -3.84 13.03
N ALA A 98 -7.87 -3.92 14.36
CA ALA A 98 -6.95 -4.81 15.07
C ALA A 98 -7.18 -6.29 14.67
N LEU A 99 -6.11 -7.07 14.62
CA LEU A 99 -6.17 -8.51 14.38
C LEU A 99 -6.82 -9.27 15.55
N GLN A 100 -6.51 -8.83 16.79
CA GLN A 100 -7.09 -9.37 18.01
C GLN A 100 -8.01 -8.32 18.63
N GLY A 101 -9.32 -8.45 18.41
CA GLY A 101 -10.35 -7.58 19.00
C GLY A 101 -11.27 -6.89 17.99
N GLN A 102 -12.16 -6.03 18.50
CA GLN A 102 -13.02 -5.15 17.69
C GLN A 102 -12.52 -3.70 17.64
N GLU A 103 -11.29 -3.44 18.09
CA GLU A 103 -10.73 -2.10 18.06
C GLU A 103 -10.45 -1.64 16.62
N THR A 104 -11.09 -0.53 16.25
CA THR A 104 -10.84 0.17 15.00
C THR A 104 -10.12 1.48 15.28
N ARG A 105 -9.02 1.73 14.57
CA ARG A 105 -8.19 2.91 14.70
C ARG A 105 -8.35 3.76 13.44
N TYR A 106 -8.81 4.99 13.64
CA TYR A 106 -8.79 6.03 12.62
C TYR A 106 -7.46 6.78 12.69
N LEU A 107 -6.73 6.87 11.57
CA LEU A 107 -5.47 7.61 11.48
C LEU A 107 -5.48 8.52 10.26
N LYS A 108 -5.07 9.79 10.43
CA LYS A 108 -4.82 10.67 9.28
C LYS A 108 -3.51 10.30 8.60
N LEU A 109 -3.45 10.39 7.27
CA LEU A 109 -2.20 10.12 6.53
C LEU A 109 -1.07 11.05 6.96
N SER A 110 -1.39 12.29 7.35
CA SER A 110 -0.43 13.28 7.86
C SER A 110 0.20 12.94 9.21
N GLN A 111 -0.40 12.03 9.97
CA GLN A 111 0.10 11.57 11.27
C GLN A 111 0.97 10.32 11.16
N VAL A 112 0.95 9.66 10.00
CA VAL A 112 1.72 8.44 9.76
C VAL A 112 3.20 8.80 9.55
N LEU A 113 4.05 8.19 10.36
CA LEU A 113 5.49 8.33 10.28
C LEU A 113 6.10 7.20 9.48
N GLN A 114 5.67 5.97 9.77
CA GLN A 114 6.26 4.75 9.21
C GLN A 114 5.19 3.66 9.05
N MET A 115 5.36 2.79 8.06
CA MET A 115 4.47 1.68 7.79
C MET A 115 5.28 0.44 7.41
N HIS A 116 4.91 -0.71 7.92
CA HIS A 116 5.52 -1.99 7.59
C HIS A 116 4.45 -3.05 7.43
N LEU A 117 4.73 -4.08 6.63
CA LEU A 117 3.97 -5.31 6.70
C LEU A 117 4.13 -5.86 8.13
N ALA A 118 3.03 -6.24 8.77
CA ALA A 118 3.14 -6.97 10.02
C ALA A 118 3.87 -8.28 9.72
N PRO A 119 4.84 -8.71 10.54
CA PRO A 119 5.38 -10.05 10.39
C PRO A 119 4.20 -11.01 10.49
N GLU A 120 4.00 -11.84 9.48
CA GLU A 120 3.10 -12.98 9.60
C GLU A 120 3.50 -13.68 10.89
N ALA A 121 2.57 -13.81 11.81
CA ALA A 121 2.74 -14.74 12.92
C ALA A 121 2.88 -16.11 12.26
N THR A 122 4.12 -16.49 11.96
CA THR A 122 4.46 -17.86 11.64
C THR A 122 3.86 -18.69 12.76
N ASP A 123 2.82 -19.41 12.42
CA ASP A 123 2.26 -20.48 13.21
C ASP A 123 3.36 -21.53 13.34
N GLN A 124 4.24 -21.33 14.32
CA GLN A 124 5.05 -22.40 14.91
C GLN A 124 4.27 -22.95 16.10
N SER A 125 3.03 -23.37 15.86
CA SER A 125 2.36 -24.37 16.68
C SER A 125 2.30 -25.66 15.88
N ALA A 126 3.33 -26.49 16.04
CA ALA A 126 3.21 -27.92 15.77
C ALA A 126 4.27 -28.68 16.59
N PRO A 127 3.93 -29.90 17.05
CA PRO A 127 4.26 -30.49 18.35
C PRO A 127 5.63 -31.13 18.50
#